data_AF-A0A5C9BNK0-F1
#
_entry.id   AF-A0A5C9BNK0-F1
#
_cell.length_a   1.000
_cell.length_b   1.000
_cell.length_c   1.000
_cell.angle_alpha   90.00
_cell.angle_beta   90.00
_cell.angle_gamma   90.00
#
_symmetry.space_group_name_H-M   'P 1'
#
loop_
_entity.id
_entity.type
_entity.pdbx_description
1 polymer ?
#
loop_
_entity_poly.entity_id
_entity_poly.type
_entity_poly.pdbx_seq_one_letter_code
_entity_poly.pdbx_strand_id
1 'polypeptide(L)'
;MELVANLRKVPKGEQFAGWVEKNWKQLVEDPRLKPKLRESVDSRVVEKVDARVKTTPSVKTQPAHSATRSEVRPAEPPVNKSRVLGKSVAELEHSTYGGVKAVRVRSGTNTKVAVIGRSMSDAVEPFSKGSRGAGYNVETFSGDKIPSTAAEQWTTLKKRYSPEPIPEDVVRKSQMFQENQAWAQKLKDQGYTVVDVGNPGGQKNSPFYDMEKQILFGDGSIGGAIK
;
A
#
# COMPACT_ATOMS: atom_id res chain seq x y z
N MET A 1 -6.46 -30.33 -6.71
CA MET A 1 -7.78 -29.84 -7.18
C MET A 1 -8.79 -29.68 -6.05
N GLU A 2 -8.78 -30.54 -5.03
CA GLU A 2 -9.73 -30.47 -3.89
C GLU A 2 -9.62 -29.19 -3.05
N LEU A 3 -8.40 -28.63 -2.90
CA LEU A 3 -8.16 -27.38 -2.17
C LEU A 3 -8.91 -26.17 -2.75
N VAL A 4 -8.94 -26.05 -4.09
CA VAL A 4 -9.57 -24.93 -4.78
C VAL A 4 -11.10 -25.01 -4.70
N ALA A 5 -11.64 -26.23 -4.78
CA ALA A 5 -13.07 -26.47 -4.58
C ALA A 5 -13.53 -26.10 -3.17
N ASN A 6 -12.68 -26.28 -2.15
CA ASN A 6 -12.99 -25.89 -0.78
C ASN A 6 -12.83 -24.38 -0.55
N LEU A 7 -11.89 -23.70 -1.22
CA LEU A 7 -11.74 -22.24 -1.15
C LEU A 7 -12.96 -21.50 -1.71
N ARG A 8 -13.60 -22.02 -2.75
CA ARG A 8 -14.81 -21.40 -3.33
C ARG A 8 -16.05 -21.46 -2.42
N LYS A 9 -16.04 -22.31 -1.38
CA LYS A 9 -17.18 -22.45 -0.44
C LYS A 9 -17.20 -21.39 0.66
N VAL A 10 -16.15 -20.56 0.76
CA VAL A 10 -16.01 -19.56 1.83
C VAL A 10 -16.48 -18.20 1.32
N PRO A 11 -17.20 -17.38 2.11
CA PRO A 11 -17.53 -16.01 1.73
C PRO A 11 -16.24 -15.21 1.44
N LYS A 12 -16.13 -14.63 0.24
CA LYS A 12 -14.93 -14.00 -0.36
C LYS A 12 -13.87 -14.94 -0.95
N GLY A 13 -14.07 -16.26 -0.88
CA GLY A 13 -13.12 -17.26 -1.36
C GLY A 13 -13.08 -17.44 -2.89
N GLU A 14 -14.09 -16.94 -3.62
CA GLU A 14 -14.17 -17.08 -5.07
C GLU A 14 -13.11 -16.25 -5.83
N GLN A 15 -12.89 -15.00 -5.40
CA GLN A 15 -11.83 -14.15 -5.96
C GLN A 15 -10.43 -14.70 -5.65
N PHE A 16 -10.25 -15.22 -4.43
CA PHE A 16 -9.00 -15.85 -4.03
C PHE A 16 -8.75 -17.16 -4.78
N ALA A 17 -9.77 -18.01 -4.96
CA ALA A 17 -9.68 -19.24 -5.74
C ALA A 17 -9.32 -18.94 -7.20
N GLY A 18 -9.93 -17.92 -7.81
CA GLY A 18 -9.59 -17.48 -9.16
C GLY A 18 -8.16 -16.94 -9.29
N TRP A 19 -7.66 -16.26 -8.25
CA TRP A 19 -6.26 -15.85 -8.19
C TRP A 19 -5.32 -17.06 -8.05
N VAL A 20 -5.63 -18.02 -7.17
CA VAL A 20 -4.82 -19.24 -6.97
C VAL A 20 -4.75 -20.06 -8.26
N GLU A 21 -5.87 -20.25 -8.98
CA GLU A 21 -5.89 -20.98 -10.25
C GLU A 21 -4.99 -20.33 -11.32
N LYS A 22 -5.01 -18.99 -11.40
CA LYS A 22 -4.19 -18.25 -12.37
C LYS A 22 -2.70 -18.27 -12.04
N ASN A 23 -2.34 -18.36 -10.76
CA ASN A 23 -0.96 -18.18 -10.29
C ASN A 23 -0.33 -19.47 -9.75
N TRP A 24 -1.04 -20.61 -9.75
CA TRP A 24 -0.59 -21.85 -9.10
C TRP A 24 0.75 -22.36 -9.66
N LYS A 25 0.98 -22.25 -10.98
CA LYS A 25 2.24 -22.69 -11.61
C LYS A 25 3.44 -21.91 -11.07
N GLN A 26 3.31 -20.60 -10.93
CA GLN A 26 4.37 -19.75 -10.36
C GLN A 26 4.63 -20.07 -8.88
N LEU A 27 3.58 -20.38 -8.11
CA LEU A 27 3.71 -20.72 -6.68
C LEU A 27 4.44 -22.06 -6.45
N VAL A 28 4.25 -23.05 -7.33
CA VAL A 28 4.92 -24.35 -7.23
C VAL A 28 6.36 -24.30 -7.73
N GLU A 29 6.62 -23.46 -8.73
CA GLU A 29 7.94 -23.34 -9.33
C GLU A 29 8.85 -22.34 -8.61
N ASP A 30 8.33 -21.52 -7.67
CA ASP A 30 9.14 -20.57 -6.91
C ASP A 30 10.16 -21.29 -6.00
N PRO A 31 11.47 -21.21 -6.31
CA PRO A 31 12.51 -21.87 -5.52
C PRO A 31 12.65 -21.31 -4.11
N ARG A 32 12.05 -20.15 -3.79
CA ARG A 32 12.04 -19.56 -2.44
C ARG A 32 11.04 -20.22 -1.50
N LEU A 33 10.02 -20.88 -2.04
CA LEU A 33 8.99 -21.58 -1.26
C LEU A 33 9.36 -23.04 -0.99
N LYS A 34 10.46 -23.54 -1.56
CA LYS A 34 10.99 -24.86 -1.21
C LYS A 34 11.61 -24.78 0.19
N PRO A 35 11.04 -25.41 1.22
CA PRO A 35 11.68 -25.46 2.52
C PRO A 35 13.03 -26.14 2.34
N LYS A 36 14.11 -25.45 2.71
CA LYS A 36 15.42 -26.09 2.84
C LYS A 36 15.22 -27.21 3.87
N LEU A 37 15.28 -28.47 3.43
CA LEU A 37 15.39 -29.61 4.34
C LEU A 37 16.63 -29.33 5.19
N ARG A 38 16.39 -28.95 6.45
CA ARG A 38 17.42 -28.83 7.46
C ARG A 38 17.76 -30.28 7.80
N GLU A 39 18.90 -30.78 7.32
CA GLU A 39 19.45 -32.04 7.80
C GLU A 39 19.56 -31.94 9.32
N SER A 40 18.69 -32.69 10.00
CA SER A 40 18.66 -32.78 11.44
C SER A 40 19.87 -33.58 11.89
N VAL A 41 20.84 -32.89 12.46
CA VAL A 41 21.92 -33.51 13.22
C VAL A 41 21.31 -34.14 14.47
N ASP A 42 21.69 -35.40 14.63
CA ASP A 42 21.45 -36.35 15.71
C ASP A 42 21.63 -35.74 17.11
N SER A 43 20.72 -36.07 18.03
CA SER A 43 21.00 -36.20 19.47
C SER A 43 19.79 -36.77 20.21
N ARG A 44 19.96 -38.02 20.65
CA ARG A 44 19.17 -38.74 21.66
C ARG A 44 19.16 -37.98 22.99
N VAL A 45 18.10 -38.21 23.79
CA VAL A 45 18.09 -38.76 25.16
C VAL A 45 16.87 -38.22 25.94
N VAL A 46 15.95 -39.15 26.27
CA VAL A 46 15.20 -39.38 27.54
C VAL A 46 14.42 -38.17 28.12
N GLU A 47 13.12 -38.25 28.41
CA GLU A 47 12.57 -38.91 29.61
C GLU A 47 11.04 -38.95 29.61
N LYS A 48 10.48 -40.07 30.09
CA LYS A 48 9.06 -40.30 30.39
C LYS A 48 8.67 -39.53 31.66
N VAL A 49 7.52 -38.86 31.68
CA VAL A 49 6.74 -38.69 32.93
C VAL A 49 5.24 -38.68 32.65
N ASP A 50 4.54 -39.37 33.53
CA ASP A 50 3.16 -39.83 33.55
C ASP A 50 2.03 -38.79 33.60
N ALA A 51 0.85 -39.32 33.30
CA ALA A 51 -0.47 -38.76 33.42
C ALA A 51 -0.84 -38.24 34.83
N ARG A 52 -1.64 -37.16 34.89
CA ARG A 52 -2.59 -36.98 36.00
C ARG A 52 -3.83 -36.15 35.61
N VAL A 53 -4.96 -36.81 35.80
CA VAL A 53 -6.35 -36.35 35.84
C VAL A 53 -6.60 -35.36 36.99
N LYS A 54 -7.51 -34.36 36.79
CA LYS A 54 -8.57 -33.91 37.72
C LYS A 54 -9.24 -32.61 37.24
N THR A 55 -10.47 -32.68 36.72
CA THR A 55 -11.76 -32.29 37.36
C THR A 55 -11.97 -30.80 37.65
N THR A 56 -12.97 -30.24 36.95
CA THR A 56 -13.71 -28.99 37.23
C THR A 56 -14.37 -28.96 38.61
N PRO A 57 -14.73 -27.77 39.12
CA PRO A 57 -16.17 -27.47 39.14
C PRO A 57 -16.58 -26.03 38.81
N SER A 58 -17.81 -25.99 38.31
CA SER A 58 -18.76 -24.89 38.12
C SER A 58 -18.81 -23.86 39.25
N VAL A 59 -18.84 -22.57 38.89
CA VAL A 59 -19.20 -21.46 39.79
C VAL A 59 -20.40 -20.70 39.24
N LYS A 60 -21.27 -20.40 40.19
CA LYS A 60 -22.69 -20.06 40.15
C LYS A 60 -22.89 -18.55 39.95
N THR A 61 -23.83 -18.22 39.07
CA THR A 61 -24.41 -16.89 38.83
C THR A 61 -25.08 -16.32 40.09
N GLN A 62 -24.87 -15.02 40.37
CA GLN A 62 -25.77 -14.17 41.18
C GLN A 62 -25.52 -12.66 40.88
N PRO A 63 -26.43 -11.74 41.28
CA PRO A 63 -27.07 -10.80 40.35
C PRO A 63 -26.63 -9.33 40.49
N ALA A 64 -27.25 -8.52 39.63
CA ALA A 64 -27.08 -7.10 39.40
C ALA A 64 -27.09 -6.19 40.64
N HIS A 65 -26.13 -5.27 40.69
CA HIS A 65 -26.22 -4.03 41.45
C HIS A 65 -25.98 -2.85 40.51
N SER A 66 -27.04 -2.04 40.36
CA SER A 66 -27.00 -0.71 39.75
C SER A 66 -26.20 0.23 40.64
N ALA A 67 -25.12 0.81 40.11
CA ALA A 67 -24.45 1.95 40.71
C ALA A 67 -24.00 2.90 39.61
N THR A 68 -24.67 4.05 39.57
CA THR A 68 -24.38 5.19 38.71
C THR A 68 -22.99 5.72 39.02
N ARG A 69 -22.00 5.35 38.21
CA ARG A 69 -20.63 5.89 38.29
C ARG A 69 -20.48 6.96 37.21
N SER A 70 -20.34 8.21 37.63
CA SER A 70 -19.95 9.31 36.76
C SER A 70 -18.56 9.01 36.18
N GLU A 71 -18.53 8.69 34.89
CA GLU A 71 -17.32 8.44 34.13
C GLU A 71 -16.69 9.78 33.75
N VAL A 72 -15.75 10.23 34.57
CA VAL A 72 -14.77 11.25 34.18
C VAL A 72 -14.00 10.68 33.00
N ARG A 73 -14.35 11.10 31.78
CA ARG A 73 -13.61 10.78 30.57
C ARG A 73 -12.14 11.18 30.78
N PRO A 74 -11.19 10.24 30.73
CA PRO A 74 -9.79 10.59 30.61
C PRO A 74 -9.62 11.39 29.33
N ALA A 75 -9.00 12.57 29.42
CA ALA A 75 -8.61 13.34 28.26
C ALA A 75 -7.82 12.42 27.31
N GLU A 76 -8.27 12.31 26.06
CA GLU A 76 -7.56 11.56 25.03
C GLU A 76 -6.11 12.07 24.96
N PRO A 77 -5.10 11.19 25.06
CA PRO A 77 -3.72 11.62 24.88
C PRO A 77 -3.57 12.21 23.48
N PRO A 78 -2.81 13.31 23.30
CA PRO A 78 -2.64 13.93 22.00
C PRO A 78 -2.14 12.90 21.01
N VAL A 79 -2.87 12.74 19.91
CA VAL A 79 -2.51 11.89 18.77
C VAL A 79 -1.08 12.25 18.35
N ASN A 80 -0.15 11.39 18.72
CA ASN A 80 1.27 11.55 18.49
C ASN A 80 1.50 11.40 16.98
N LYS A 81 1.50 12.53 16.26
CA LYS A 81 1.76 12.59 14.82
C LYS A 81 3.05 11.82 14.52
N SER A 82 2.91 10.68 13.86
CA SER A 82 3.96 9.67 13.70
C SER A 82 5.28 10.29 13.22
N ARG A 83 6.29 10.17 14.06
CA ARG A 83 7.65 10.63 13.81
C ARG A 83 8.31 9.67 12.81
N VAL A 84 8.49 10.11 11.58
CA VAL A 84 9.22 9.37 10.55
C VAL A 84 10.71 9.39 10.91
N LEU A 85 11.25 8.33 11.52
CA LEU A 85 12.69 8.19 11.81
C LEU A 85 13.32 9.42 12.50
N GLY A 86 12.60 10.06 13.42
CA GLY A 86 13.08 11.25 14.13
C GLY A 86 12.87 12.58 13.40
N LYS A 87 12.56 12.56 12.10
CA LYS A 87 12.32 13.73 11.25
C LYS A 87 10.83 14.02 11.14
N SER A 88 10.48 15.30 11.24
CA SER A 88 9.08 15.73 11.24
C SER A 88 8.54 15.82 9.81
N VAL A 89 7.24 15.57 9.63
CA VAL A 89 6.55 15.81 8.35
C VAL A 89 6.66 17.28 7.92
N ALA A 90 6.73 18.20 8.90
CA ALA A 90 6.88 19.64 8.65
C ALA A 90 8.15 20.00 7.87
N GLU A 91 9.22 19.21 8.00
CA GLU A 91 10.44 19.40 7.19
C GLU A 91 10.18 19.17 5.69
N LEU A 92 9.24 18.28 5.33
CA LEU A 92 8.91 17.98 3.94
C LEU A 92 8.03 19.06 3.31
N GLU A 93 7.16 19.72 4.08
CA GLU A 93 6.21 20.75 3.58
C GLU A 93 6.90 21.96 2.94
N HIS A 94 8.12 22.28 3.38
CA HIS A 94 8.92 23.38 2.84
C HIS A 94 10.21 22.91 2.17
N SER A 95 10.34 21.59 1.95
CA SER A 95 11.54 21.03 1.35
C SER A 95 11.65 21.34 -0.13
N THR A 96 12.90 21.53 -0.57
CA THR A 96 13.27 21.62 -1.97
C THR A 96 14.41 20.64 -2.22
N TYR A 97 14.23 19.73 -3.17
CA TYR A 97 15.20 18.70 -3.52
C TYR A 97 15.37 18.65 -5.03
N GLY A 98 16.62 18.69 -5.49
CA GLY A 98 16.90 18.70 -6.94
C GLY A 98 16.28 19.89 -7.67
N GLY A 99 16.10 21.03 -7.01
CA GLY A 99 15.44 22.23 -7.56
C GLY A 99 13.90 22.15 -7.60
N VAL A 100 13.30 21.06 -7.12
CA VAL A 100 11.87 20.83 -7.11
C VAL A 100 11.33 21.08 -5.70
N LYS A 101 10.29 21.92 -5.58
CA LYS A 101 9.66 22.25 -4.29
C LYS A 101 8.43 21.35 -4.06
N ALA A 102 8.24 20.90 -2.83
CA ALA A 102 6.98 20.29 -2.43
C ALA A 102 5.83 21.31 -2.54
N VAL A 103 4.75 20.95 -3.23
CA VAL A 103 3.53 21.77 -3.30
C VAL A 103 2.72 21.61 -2.01
N ARG A 104 2.61 20.36 -1.55
CA ARG A 104 1.89 20.01 -0.33
C ARG A 104 2.29 18.63 0.14
N VAL A 105 2.01 18.36 1.40
CA VAL A 105 2.28 17.08 2.04
C VAL A 105 1.04 16.59 2.76
N ARG A 106 0.69 15.33 2.56
CA ARG A 106 -0.26 14.62 3.39
C ARG A 106 0.51 13.85 4.44
N SER A 107 0.30 14.21 5.71
CA SER A 107 0.88 13.47 6.84
C SER A 107 0.44 12.00 6.83
N GLY A 108 1.41 11.10 6.98
CA GLY A 108 1.17 9.67 7.17
C GLY A 108 1.17 9.24 8.63
N THR A 109 0.90 7.96 8.86
CA THR A 109 1.00 7.31 10.17
C THR A 109 2.20 6.36 10.26
N ASN A 110 2.88 6.06 9.15
CA ASN A 110 4.06 5.21 9.09
C ASN A 110 5.34 6.01 8.77
N THR A 111 6.48 5.33 8.74
CA THR A 111 7.81 5.93 8.47
C THR A 111 8.18 6.03 7.00
N LYS A 112 7.24 5.76 6.09
CA LYS A 112 7.47 5.75 4.65
C LYS A 112 6.91 7.02 4.01
N VAL A 113 7.65 7.48 3.01
CA VAL A 113 7.30 8.66 2.21
C VAL A 113 7.03 8.18 0.79
N ALA A 114 5.99 8.67 0.16
CA ALA A 114 5.76 8.53 -1.27
C ALA A 114 5.82 9.89 -1.93
N VAL A 115 6.35 9.95 -3.15
CA VAL A 115 6.40 11.18 -3.95
C VAL A 115 5.53 10.97 -5.19
N ILE A 116 4.59 11.89 -5.40
CA ILE A 116 3.73 11.95 -6.60
C ILE A 116 3.91 13.28 -7.31
N GLY A 117 3.63 13.32 -8.61
CA GLY A 117 3.71 14.55 -9.40
C GLY A 117 3.72 14.29 -10.89
N ARG A 118 3.70 15.37 -11.67
CA ARG A 118 3.94 15.34 -13.13
C ARG A 118 5.43 15.43 -13.42
N SER A 119 5.85 14.86 -14.55
CA SER A 119 7.25 14.63 -14.91
C SER A 119 7.98 13.69 -13.95
N MET A 120 8.07 12.41 -14.34
CA MET A 120 8.89 11.45 -13.59
C MET A 120 10.36 11.86 -13.59
N SER A 121 10.92 12.19 -14.77
CA SER A 121 12.35 12.52 -14.92
C SER A 121 12.74 13.87 -14.31
N ASP A 122 11.87 14.88 -14.42
CA ASP A 122 12.27 16.27 -14.14
C ASP A 122 11.81 16.76 -12.76
N ALA A 123 10.81 16.10 -12.16
CA ALA A 123 10.25 16.52 -10.88
C ALA A 123 10.30 15.41 -9.83
N VAL A 124 9.66 14.26 -10.11
CA VAL A 124 9.50 13.18 -9.12
C VAL A 124 10.85 12.52 -8.79
N GLU A 125 11.66 12.17 -9.79
CA GLU A 125 12.96 11.53 -9.59
C GLU A 125 13.97 12.43 -8.86
N PRO A 126 14.19 13.70 -9.27
CA PRO A 126 15.10 14.60 -8.55
C PRO A 126 14.68 14.82 -7.10
N PHE A 127 13.39 15.03 -6.85
CA PHE A 127 12.87 15.23 -5.50
C PHE A 127 13.05 13.98 -4.64
N SER A 128 12.73 12.80 -5.20
CA SER A 128 12.85 11.51 -4.51
C SER A 128 14.30 11.17 -4.20
N LYS A 129 15.22 11.45 -5.12
CA LYS A 129 16.66 11.25 -4.90
C LYS A 129 17.19 12.14 -3.77
N GLY A 130 16.85 13.42 -3.77
CA GLY A 130 17.25 14.33 -2.68
C GLY A 130 16.63 13.92 -1.34
N SER A 131 15.36 13.52 -1.33
CA SER A 131 14.68 13.03 -0.13
C SER A 131 15.32 11.74 0.42
N ARG A 132 15.72 10.79 -0.44
CA ARG A 132 16.48 9.60 -0.01
C ARG A 132 17.85 9.97 0.54
N GLY A 133 18.54 10.93 -0.10
CA GLY A 133 19.81 11.48 0.41
C GLY A 133 19.68 12.14 1.78
N ALA A 134 18.51 12.71 2.07
CA ALA A 134 18.14 13.22 3.39
C ALA A 134 17.72 12.11 4.38
N GLY A 135 17.76 10.84 4.01
CA GLY A 135 17.46 9.70 4.90
C GLY A 135 15.99 9.30 4.98
N TYR A 136 15.11 9.83 4.14
CA TYR A 136 13.72 9.36 4.07
C TYR A 136 13.62 8.04 3.30
N ASN A 137 12.70 7.17 3.74
CA ASN A 137 12.35 5.95 3.01
C ASN A 137 11.31 6.27 1.92
N VAL A 138 11.80 6.61 0.72
CA VAL A 138 10.97 7.14 -0.37
C VAL A 138 10.60 6.09 -1.41
N GLU A 139 9.30 5.94 -1.65
CA GLU A 139 8.69 5.13 -2.71
C GLU A 139 8.11 6.01 -3.83
N THR A 140 8.24 5.57 -5.07
CA THR A 140 7.65 6.19 -6.28
C THR A 140 7.02 5.10 -7.14
N PHE A 141 6.03 5.44 -7.97
CA PHE A 141 5.45 4.50 -8.92
C PHE A 141 6.39 4.31 -10.13
N SER A 142 7.37 3.44 -9.99
CA SER A 142 8.42 3.21 -10.99
C SER A 142 9.05 1.82 -10.81
N GLY A 143 9.77 1.35 -11.84
CA GLY A 143 10.65 0.18 -11.75
C GLY A 143 9.91 -1.08 -11.31
N ASP A 144 10.36 -1.69 -10.21
CA ASP A 144 9.85 -2.94 -9.66
C ASP A 144 8.39 -2.88 -9.19
N LYS A 145 7.82 -1.67 -9.05
CA LYS A 145 6.41 -1.46 -8.71
C LYS A 145 5.47 -1.63 -9.90
N ILE A 146 6.01 -1.66 -11.11
CA ILE A 146 5.24 -1.82 -12.34
C ILE A 146 5.41 -3.27 -12.80
N PRO A 147 4.34 -4.08 -12.81
CA PRO A 147 4.39 -5.41 -13.40
C PRO A 147 4.87 -5.37 -14.86
N SER A 148 5.69 -6.34 -15.27
CA SER A 148 6.23 -6.39 -16.64
C SER A 148 5.12 -6.38 -17.70
N THR A 149 4.01 -7.08 -17.44
CA THR A 149 2.86 -7.12 -18.34
C THR A 149 2.24 -5.74 -18.56
N ALA A 150 2.15 -4.92 -17.50
CA ALA A 150 1.65 -3.56 -17.58
C ALA A 150 2.62 -2.67 -18.38
N ALA A 151 3.92 -2.83 -18.17
CA ALA A 151 4.96 -2.08 -18.91
C ALA A 151 4.98 -2.43 -20.41
N GLU A 152 4.83 -3.72 -20.76
CA GLU A 152 4.77 -4.21 -22.13
C GLU A 152 3.49 -3.73 -22.85
N GLN A 153 2.33 -3.84 -22.19
CA GLN A 153 1.07 -3.31 -22.73
C GLN A 153 1.17 -1.80 -22.95
N TRP A 154 1.73 -1.06 -21.99
CA TRP A 154 1.91 0.38 -22.10
C TRP A 154 2.83 0.76 -23.27
N THR A 155 3.91 0.01 -23.45
CA THR A 155 4.83 0.20 -24.60
C THR A 155 4.11 -0.04 -25.93
N THR A 156 3.24 -1.04 -25.99
CA THR A 156 2.41 -1.32 -27.18
C THR A 156 1.42 -0.19 -27.47
N LEU A 157 0.77 0.36 -26.44
CA LEU A 157 -0.12 1.52 -26.59
C LEU A 157 0.64 2.75 -27.10
N LYS A 158 1.82 3.05 -26.53
CA LYS A 158 2.65 4.18 -27.00
C LYS A 158 3.03 4.03 -28.48
N LYS A 159 3.37 2.82 -28.93
CA LYS A 159 3.68 2.56 -30.35
C LYS A 159 2.45 2.74 -31.25
N ARG A 160 1.28 2.27 -30.80
CA ARG A 160 0.03 2.33 -31.59
C ARG A 160 -0.46 3.75 -31.83
N TYR A 161 -0.36 4.62 -30.83
CA TYR A 161 -0.89 5.98 -30.91
C TYR A 161 0.16 7.00 -31.36
N SER A 162 1.43 6.60 -31.52
CA SER A 162 2.49 7.51 -31.99
C SER A 162 2.19 8.01 -33.42
N PRO A 163 2.39 9.32 -33.70
CA PRO A 163 3.02 10.34 -32.85
C PRO A 163 2.10 11.03 -31.84
N GLU A 164 0.80 10.76 -31.87
CA GLU A 164 -0.18 11.37 -30.98
C GLU A 164 -0.13 10.81 -29.54
N PRO A 165 -0.60 11.58 -28.54
CA PRO A 165 -0.82 11.06 -27.20
C PRO A 165 -1.89 9.96 -27.19
N ILE A 166 -1.72 8.97 -26.31
CA ILE A 166 -2.75 7.95 -26.06
C ILE A 166 -4.03 8.65 -25.55
N PRO A 167 -5.21 8.39 -26.16
CA PRO A 167 -6.48 8.95 -25.70
C PRO A 167 -6.75 8.66 -24.23
N GLU A 168 -7.33 9.61 -23.50
CA GLU A 168 -7.52 9.47 -22.04
C GLU A 168 -8.38 8.26 -21.65
N ASP A 169 -9.40 7.93 -22.43
CA ASP A 169 -10.27 6.78 -22.13
C ASP A 169 -9.51 5.46 -22.28
N VAL A 170 -8.57 5.39 -23.23
CA VAL A 170 -7.66 4.25 -23.40
C VAL A 170 -6.66 4.19 -22.25
N VAL A 171 -6.12 5.34 -21.81
CA VAL A 171 -5.26 5.40 -20.62
C VAL A 171 -5.99 4.84 -19.40
N ARG A 172 -7.21 5.30 -19.13
CA ARG A 172 -8.02 4.86 -17.98
C ARG A 172 -8.38 3.38 -18.00
N LYS A 173 -8.42 2.75 -19.18
CA LYS A 173 -8.67 1.30 -19.37
C LYS A 173 -7.40 0.45 -19.38
N SER A 174 -6.20 1.07 -19.35
CA SER A 174 -4.93 0.35 -19.41
C SER A 174 -4.60 -0.36 -18.09
N GLN A 175 -3.83 -1.45 -18.16
CA GLN A 175 -3.33 -2.12 -16.95
C GLN A 175 -2.41 -1.16 -16.17
N MET A 176 -1.54 -0.40 -16.84
CA MET A 176 -0.69 0.60 -16.19
C MET A 176 -1.46 1.56 -15.28
N PHE A 177 -2.64 2.01 -15.73
CA PHE A 177 -3.50 2.87 -14.92
C PHE A 177 -4.08 2.16 -13.70
N GLN A 178 -4.52 0.91 -13.86
CA GLN A 178 -5.02 0.09 -12.76
C GLN A 178 -3.94 -0.19 -11.71
N GLU A 179 -2.72 -0.48 -12.14
CA GLU A 179 -1.59 -0.72 -11.22
C GLU A 179 -1.22 0.56 -10.47
N ASN A 180 -1.22 1.71 -11.14
CA ASN A 180 -0.99 2.98 -10.46
C ASN A 180 -2.10 3.31 -9.46
N GLN A 181 -3.35 3.00 -9.81
CA GLN A 181 -4.49 3.16 -8.92
C GLN A 181 -4.37 2.28 -7.68
N ALA A 182 -4.01 1.01 -7.85
CA ALA A 182 -3.76 0.09 -6.75
C ALA A 182 -2.58 0.57 -5.87
N TRP A 183 -1.53 1.11 -6.48
CA TRP A 183 -0.41 1.71 -5.76
C TRP A 183 -0.85 2.91 -4.92
N ALA A 184 -1.59 3.87 -5.49
CA ALA A 184 -2.11 5.02 -4.75
C ALA A 184 -3.02 4.60 -3.59
N GLN A 185 -3.86 3.59 -3.80
CA GLN A 185 -4.71 3.03 -2.75
C GLN A 185 -3.88 2.39 -1.62
N LYS A 186 -2.85 1.60 -1.95
CA LYS A 186 -1.90 1.05 -0.98
C LYS A 186 -1.26 2.15 -0.13
N LEU A 187 -0.82 3.26 -0.73
CA LEU A 187 -0.21 4.38 -0.01
C LEU A 187 -1.17 5.00 1.02
N LYS A 188 -2.46 5.12 0.66
CA LYS A 188 -3.51 5.57 1.57
C LYS A 188 -3.72 4.58 2.72
N ASP A 189 -3.94 3.32 2.40
CA ASP A 189 -4.32 2.30 3.39
C ASP A 189 -3.20 1.99 4.37
N GLN A 190 -1.95 2.00 3.91
CA GLN A 190 -0.79 1.75 4.75
C GLN A 190 -0.33 3.01 5.52
N GLY A 191 -0.96 4.16 5.30
CA GLY A 191 -0.66 5.39 6.03
C GLY A 191 0.67 6.04 5.65
N TYR A 192 1.02 6.06 4.36
CA TYR A 192 2.23 6.73 3.89
C TYR A 192 2.09 8.25 4.04
N THR A 193 3.21 8.90 4.37
CA THR A 193 3.36 10.34 4.13
C THR A 193 3.47 10.54 2.63
N VAL A 194 2.68 11.42 2.04
CA VAL A 194 2.67 11.64 0.59
C VAL A 194 3.09 13.08 0.31
N VAL A 195 4.15 13.24 -0.46
CA VAL A 195 4.60 14.52 -0.97
C VAL A 195 4.13 14.68 -2.41
N ASP A 196 3.38 15.76 -2.66
CA ASP A 196 2.96 16.15 -3.99
C ASP A 196 3.89 17.25 -4.50
N VAL A 197 4.63 16.97 -5.57
CA VAL A 197 5.53 17.95 -6.20
C VAL A 197 4.86 18.72 -7.34
N GLY A 198 3.57 18.48 -7.60
CA GLY A 198 2.79 19.27 -8.53
C GLY A 198 3.09 19.00 -10.00
N ASN A 199 2.97 20.07 -10.79
CA ASN A 199 3.18 20.09 -12.23
C ASN A 199 4.14 21.24 -12.63
N PRO A 200 5.40 21.22 -12.18
CA PRO A 200 6.31 22.35 -12.36
C PRO A 200 6.60 22.66 -13.83
N GLY A 201 6.49 21.67 -14.73
CA GLY A 201 6.65 21.84 -16.16
C GLY A 201 5.40 22.33 -16.89
N GLY A 202 4.29 22.60 -16.19
CA GLY A 202 3.04 23.09 -16.80
C GLY A 202 2.45 22.14 -17.84
N GLN A 203 2.68 20.82 -17.69
CA GLN A 203 2.21 19.85 -18.67
C GLN A 203 0.67 19.75 -18.66
N LYS A 204 0.10 19.28 -19.77
CA LYS A 204 -1.35 19.00 -19.88
C LYS A 204 -1.84 18.04 -18.79
N ASN A 205 -3.16 18.02 -18.58
CA ASN A 205 -3.83 17.09 -17.67
C ASN A 205 -3.39 15.64 -17.88
N SER A 206 -3.47 14.86 -16.81
CA SER A 206 -2.99 13.48 -16.83
C SER A 206 -3.91 12.59 -16.02
N PRO A 207 -4.55 11.61 -16.67
CA PRO A 207 -5.41 10.67 -15.96
C PRO A 207 -4.73 10.03 -14.74
N PHE A 208 -3.44 9.67 -14.86
CA PHE A 208 -2.67 9.07 -13.76
C PHE A 208 -2.59 10.01 -12.55
N TYR A 209 -2.09 11.23 -12.77
CA TYR A 209 -1.88 12.18 -11.68
C TYR A 209 -3.19 12.69 -11.08
N ASP A 210 -4.23 12.86 -11.90
CA ASP A 210 -5.56 13.24 -11.40
C ASP A 210 -6.17 12.15 -10.52
N MET A 211 -6.01 10.88 -10.90
CA MET A 211 -6.40 9.74 -10.08
C MET A 211 -5.62 9.67 -8.76
N GLU A 212 -4.29 9.84 -8.81
CA GLU A 212 -3.45 9.84 -7.59
C GLU A 212 -3.89 10.91 -6.60
N LYS A 213 -4.08 12.16 -7.07
CA LYS A 213 -4.58 13.27 -6.24
C LYS A 213 -5.94 12.95 -5.64
N GLN A 214 -6.87 12.43 -6.44
CA GLN A 214 -8.20 12.07 -5.97
C GLN A 214 -8.14 11.03 -4.84
N ILE A 215 -7.33 9.98 -4.97
CA ILE A 215 -7.24 8.93 -3.95
C ILE A 215 -6.54 9.44 -2.69
N LEU A 216 -5.42 10.14 -2.86
CA LEU A 216 -4.50 10.46 -1.77
C LEU A 216 -4.93 11.70 -0.99
N PHE A 217 -5.46 12.72 -1.68
CA PHE A 217 -5.80 14.03 -1.11
C PHE A 217 -7.29 14.36 -1.18
N GLY A 218 -8.07 13.66 -2.02
CA GLY A 218 -9.50 13.90 -2.17
C GLY A 218 -9.84 15.04 -3.14
N ASP A 219 -8.88 15.60 -3.89
CA ASP A 219 -9.13 16.74 -4.80
C ASP A 219 -9.81 16.36 -6.13
N GLY A 220 -10.53 15.24 -6.16
CA GLY A 220 -11.37 14.92 -7.30
C GLY A 220 -12.54 15.90 -7.32
N SER A 221 -12.54 16.86 -8.25
CA SER A 221 -13.76 17.60 -8.57
C SER A 221 -14.90 16.61 -8.81
N ILE A 222 -15.92 16.65 -7.96
CA ILE A 222 -17.29 16.31 -8.35
C ILE A 222 -17.71 17.46 -9.29
N GLY A 223 -17.16 17.46 -10.49
CA GLY A 223 -17.17 18.58 -11.43
C GLY A 223 -17.76 18.21 -12.78
N GLY A 224 -18.68 17.24 -12.79
CA GLY A 224 -19.75 17.15 -13.78
C GLY A 224 -21.06 17.59 -13.14
N ALA A 225 -21.11 18.82 -12.62
CA ALA A 225 -22.33 19.45 -12.16
C ALA A 225 -22.62 20.65 -13.08
N ILE A 226 -23.50 20.37 -14.05
CA ILE A 226 -24.48 21.26 -14.70
C ILE A 226 -24.33 22.76 -14.37
N LYS A 227 -24.04 23.55 -15.40
CA LYS A 227 -24.76 24.80 -15.69
C LYS A 227 -24.89 24.96 -17.19
#